data_AF-A0A5K1D9K6-F1
#
_entry.id   AF-A0A5K1D9K6-F1
#
_cell.length_a   1.000
_cell.length_b   1.000
_cell.length_c   1.000
_cell.angle_alpha   90.00
_cell.angle_beta   90.00
_cell.angle_gamma   90.00
#
_symmetry.space_group_name_H-M   'P 1'
#
loop_
_entity.id
_entity.type
_entity.pdbx_description
1 polymer ?
#
loop_
_entity_poly.entity_id
_entity_poly.type
_entity_poly.pdbx_seq_one_letter_code
_entity_poly.pdbx_strand_id
1 'polypeptide(L)'
;DVNSEMIDWMNFAIFHNAWMISSHLGGSGGSKQGNSCWTTVESLIDKCVTQCLLSSELHSMCRWNTFPLLVQIVTESFAWHQLIIQSCIRMLHPMGRKKKKGGGLDRNQSPVLHAVRGSVDCLYRVIQDIRVWLAEKINMPEDEKLESLLTLVRRGEDHDSILPGSVLQIVEAAACLGERELRGESICESLQNWSSAEVARKIINSQNLQLLEFDRICNVKLTFLGALKHSF
;
A
#
# COMPACT_ATOMS: atom_id res chain seq x y z
N ASP A 1 12.02 2.62 9.92
CA ASP A 1 11.49 2.20 8.61
C ASP A 1 10.27 1.32 8.79
N VAL A 2 9.28 1.45 7.90
CA VAL A 2 8.13 0.53 7.88
C VAL A 2 8.63 -0.81 7.37
N ASN A 3 8.48 -1.87 8.14
CA ASN A 3 8.93 -3.23 7.81
C ASN A 3 7.74 -4.21 7.92
N SER A 4 7.96 -5.48 7.59
CA SER A 4 6.92 -6.52 7.68
C SER A 4 6.30 -6.61 9.07
N GLU A 5 7.09 -6.42 10.14
CA GLU A 5 6.60 -6.47 11.52
C GLU A 5 5.56 -5.38 11.79
N MET A 6 5.67 -4.22 11.12
CA MET A 6 4.72 -3.13 11.25
C MET A 6 3.31 -3.50 10.75
N ILE A 7 3.22 -4.41 9.77
CA ILE A 7 1.94 -4.95 9.30
C ILE A 7 1.36 -5.89 10.35
N ASP A 8 2.18 -6.75 10.95
CA ASP A 8 1.74 -7.63 12.05
C ASP A 8 1.22 -6.80 13.23
N TRP A 9 1.92 -5.73 13.60
CA TRP A 9 1.48 -4.79 14.64
C TRP A 9 0.19 -4.05 14.27
N MET A 10 0.02 -3.68 13.00
CA MET A 10 -1.21 -3.03 12.53
C MET A 10 -2.39 -3.99 12.57
N ASN A 11 -2.22 -5.21 12.06
CA ASN A 11 -3.21 -6.27 12.14
C ASN A 11 -3.58 -6.56 13.59
N PHE A 12 -2.58 -6.72 14.47
CA PHE A 12 -2.79 -6.91 15.90
C PHE A 12 -3.60 -5.76 16.52
N ALA A 13 -3.25 -4.50 16.23
CA ALA A 13 -3.98 -3.34 16.73
C ALA A 13 -5.44 -3.32 16.24
N ILE A 14 -5.67 -3.69 14.98
CA ILE A 14 -7.01 -3.81 14.39
C ILE A 14 -7.84 -4.90 15.11
N PHE A 15 -7.27 -6.08 15.34
CA PHE A 15 -7.95 -7.16 16.06
C PHE A 15 -8.17 -6.84 17.54
N HIS A 16 -7.18 -6.25 18.20
CA HIS A 16 -7.30 -5.81 19.59
C HIS A 16 -8.41 -4.77 19.74
N ASN A 17 -8.49 -3.82 18.80
CA ASN A 17 -9.57 -2.85 18.74
C ASN A 17 -10.95 -3.52 18.60
N ALA A 18 -11.08 -4.48 17.67
CA ALA A 18 -12.30 -5.29 17.50
C ALA A 18 -12.71 -6.01 18.78
N TRP A 19 -11.75 -6.63 19.46
CA TRP A 19 -11.97 -7.33 20.72
C TRP A 19 -12.48 -6.37 21.81
N MET A 20 -11.86 -5.20 21.96
CA MET A 20 -12.29 -4.18 22.92
C MET A 20 -13.72 -3.70 22.68
N ILE A 21 -14.14 -3.54 21.42
CA ILE A 21 -15.53 -3.18 21.10
C ILE A 21 -16.49 -4.27 21.56
N SER A 22 -16.16 -5.54 21.28
CA SER A 22 -17.00 -6.68 21.64
C SER A 22 -17.18 -6.84 23.16
N SER A 23 -16.14 -6.57 23.94
CA SER A 23 -16.20 -6.66 25.41
C SER A 23 -17.02 -5.53 26.04
N HIS A 24 -16.95 -4.30 25.49
CA HIS A 24 -17.74 -3.16 25.94
C HIS A 24 -19.22 -3.22 25.54
N LEU A 25 -19.57 -4.00 24.51
CA LEU A 25 -20.96 -4.28 24.14
C LEU A 25 -21.63 -5.31 25.09
N GLY A 26 -20.84 -6.11 25.82
CA GLY A 26 -21.32 -7.19 26.70
C GLY A 26 -21.34 -6.89 28.20
N GLY A 27 -20.78 -5.76 28.66
CA GLY A 27 -20.63 -5.47 30.09
C GLY A 27 -20.82 -3.99 30.45
N SER A 28 -21.75 -3.75 31.39
CA SER A 28 -22.03 -2.45 32.00
C SER A 28 -20.76 -1.77 32.54
N GLY A 29 -20.43 -0.58 32.01
CA GLY A 29 -19.41 0.29 32.60
C GLY A 29 -18.93 1.37 31.62
N GLY A 30 -19.49 2.58 31.74
CA GLY A 30 -19.20 3.73 30.89
C GLY A 30 -17.78 4.28 31.07
N SER A 31 -16.79 3.66 30.45
CA SER A 31 -15.47 4.26 30.30
C SER A 31 -15.34 4.93 28.93
N LYS A 32 -14.77 6.15 28.91
CA LYS A 32 -14.40 6.91 27.70
C LYS A 32 -13.32 6.20 26.83
N GLN A 33 -12.92 4.99 27.20
CA GLN A 33 -11.82 4.21 26.64
C GLN A 33 -12.13 3.64 25.25
N GLY A 34 -13.40 3.37 24.94
CA GLY A 34 -13.79 2.75 23.66
C GLY A 34 -13.54 3.64 22.44
N ASN A 35 -13.59 4.96 22.59
CA ASN A 35 -13.42 5.90 21.48
C ASN A 35 -11.92 6.14 21.14
N SER A 36 -11.03 6.08 22.13
CA SER A 36 -9.60 6.32 21.91
C SER A 36 -8.93 5.22 21.08
N CYS A 37 -9.39 3.97 21.20
CA CYS A 37 -8.75 2.84 20.52
C CYS A 37 -8.91 2.90 18.99
N TRP A 38 -10.03 3.42 18.47
CA TRP A 38 -10.24 3.57 17.02
C TRP A 38 -9.32 4.63 16.42
N THR A 39 -9.22 5.78 17.09
CA THR A 39 -8.32 6.86 16.67
C THR A 39 -6.85 6.44 16.65
N THR A 40 -6.44 5.48 17.50
CA THR A 40 -5.08 4.91 17.47
C THR A 40 -4.84 4.06 16.22
N VAL A 41 -5.79 3.20 15.83
CA VAL A 41 -5.69 2.38 14.62
C VAL A 41 -5.67 3.26 13.38
N GLU A 42 -6.54 4.25 13.33
CA GLU A 42 -6.59 5.25 12.24
C GLU A 42 -5.28 6.02 12.12
N SER A 43 -4.72 6.50 13.24
CA SER A 43 -3.43 7.19 13.25
C SER A 43 -2.28 6.28 12.84
N LEU A 44 -2.30 5.01 13.22
CA LEU A 44 -1.29 4.03 12.81
C LEU A 44 -1.36 3.82 11.30
N ILE A 45 -2.54 3.54 10.74
CA ILE A 45 -2.76 3.37 9.30
C ILE A 45 -2.25 4.59 8.53
N ASP A 46 -2.68 5.78 8.94
CA ASP A 46 -2.33 7.03 8.28
C ASP A 46 -0.81 7.28 8.29
N LYS A 47 -0.14 7.08 9.44
CA LYS A 47 1.30 7.22 9.56
C LYS A 47 2.06 6.20 8.72
N CYS A 48 1.65 4.94 8.74
CA CYS A 48 2.29 3.88 7.97
C CYS A 48 2.21 4.16 6.48
N VAL A 49 1.01 4.50 6.00
CA VAL A 49 0.80 4.80 4.58
C VAL A 49 1.56 6.06 4.19
N THR A 50 1.45 7.15 4.95
CA THR A 50 2.18 8.39 4.68
C THR A 50 3.69 8.14 4.60
N GLN A 51 4.24 7.34 5.52
CA GLN A 51 5.64 6.97 5.48
C GLN A 51 6.00 6.11 4.25
N CYS A 52 5.13 5.19 3.82
CA CYS A 52 5.31 4.42 2.59
C CYS A 52 5.32 5.34 1.35
N LEU A 53 4.42 6.32 1.29
CA LEU A 53 4.35 7.29 0.19
C LEU A 53 5.58 8.19 0.15
N LEU A 54 5.95 8.82 1.28
CA LEU A 54 7.10 9.71 1.40
C LEU A 54 8.43 9.01 1.10
N SER A 55 8.61 7.77 1.58
CA SER A 55 9.82 6.98 1.29
C SER A 55 9.96 6.63 -0.19
N SER A 56 8.84 6.52 -0.90
CA SER A 56 8.73 6.28 -2.35
C SER A 56 8.74 7.58 -3.18
N GLU A 57 8.67 8.75 -2.54
CA GLU A 57 8.92 10.06 -3.16
C GLU A 57 10.39 10.45 -3.06
N LEU A 58 11.02 10.22 -1.89
CA LEU A 58 12.44 10.51 -1.67
C LEU A 58 13.38 9.68 -2.56
N HIS A 59 12.89 8.55 -3.01
CA HIS A 59 13.59 7.65 -3.89
C HIS A 59 12.76 7.49 -5.13
N SER A 60 13.35 7.76 -6.29
CA SER A 60 12.68 7.61 -7.58
C SER A 60 11.97 6.27 -7.72
N MET A 61 11.10 6.13 -8.74
CA MET A 61 10.35 4.91 -9.06
C MET A 61 11.15 3.60 -8.97
N CYS A 62 12.47 3.66 -8.97
CA CYS A 62 13.38 2.54 -8.97
C CYS A 62 13.60 1.88 -7.60
N ARG A 63 13.29 2.54 -6.47
CA ARG A 63 13.29 1.89 -5.15
C ARG A 63 11.89 1.39 -4.81
N TRP A 64 11.56 0.25 -5.43
CA TRP A 64 10.30 -0.51 -5.24
C TRP A 64 10.15 -1.16 -3.86
N ASN A 65 11.01 -0.87 -2.89
CA ASN A 65 11.07 -1.59 -1.62
C ASN A 65 9.84 -1.37 -0.74
N THR A 66 9.20 -0.19 -0.80
CA THR A 66 8.03 0.13 0.02
C THR A 66 6.71 -0.17 -0.68
N PHE A 67 6.72 -0.45 -1.98
CA PHE A 67 5.49 -0.76 -2.72
C PHE A 67 4.83 -2.07 -2.27
N PRO A 68 5.53 -3.21 -2.13
CA PRO A 68 4.92 -4.44 -1.61
C PRO A 68 4.27 -4.25 -0.25
N LEU A 69 4.88 -3.40 0.59
CA LEU A 69 4.37 -3.07 1.92
C LEU A 69 3.08 -2.26 1.84
N LEU A 70 3.02 -1.27 0.96
CA LEU A 70 1.81 -0.49 0.70
C LEU A 70 0.68 -1.38 0.17
N VAL A 71 1.01 -2.29 -0.76
CA VAL A 71 0.06 -3.29 -1.27
C VAL A 71 -0.47 -4.13 -0.13
N GLN A 72 0.41 -4.66 0.73
CA GLN A 72 0.02 -5.52 1.84
C GLN A 72 -0.82 -4.79 2.90
N ILE A 73 -0.52 -3.54 3.23
CA ILE A 73 -1.37 -2.71 4.11
C ILE A 73 -2.80 -2.64 3.54
N VAL A 74 -2.94 -2.37 2.24
CA VAL A 74 -4.25 -2.22 1.59
C VAL A 74 -4.95 -3.56 1.39
N THR A 75 -4.25 -4.62 1.04
CA THR A 75 -4.88 -5.93 0.77
C THR A 75 -5.16 -6.70 2.05
N GLU A 76 -4.37 -6.51 3.11
CA GLU A 76 -4.46 -7.25 4.36
C GLU A 76 -5.06 -6.43 5.50
N SER A 77 -4.34 -5.42 6.02
CA SER A 77 -4.78 -4.66 7.19
C SER A 77 -6.12 -3.95 6.94
N PHE A 78 -6.27 -3.33 5.77
CA PHE A 78 -7.53 -2.70 5.39
C PHE A 78 -8.65 -3.71 5.24
N ALA A 79 -8.38 -4.92 4.72
CA ALA A 79 -9.41 -5.95 4.60
C ALA A 79 -9.91 -6.38 5.98
N TRP A 80 -9.01 -6.57 6.95
CA TRP A 80 -9.39 -6.85 8.34
C TRP A 80 -10.23 -5.74 8.95
N HIS A 81 -9.81 -4.49 8.78
CA HIS A 81 -10.55 -3.35 9.29
C HIS A 81 -11.94 -3.21 8.65
N GLN A 82 -12.04 -3.44 7.34
CA GLN A 82 -13.32 -3.48 6.60
C GLN A 82 -14.27 -4.55 7.13
N LEU A 83 -13.78 -5.75 7.43
CA LEU A 83 -14.59 -6.83 8.01
C LEU A 83 -15.13 -6.46 9.39
N ILE A 84 -14.31 -5.82 10.22
CA ILE A 84 -14.72 -5.33 11.55
C ILE A 84 -15.80 -4.26 11.42
N ILE A 85 -15.59 -3.26 10.55
CA ILE A 85 -16.59 -2.23 10.24
C ILE A 85 -17.92 -2.86 9.83
N GLN A 86 -17.91 -3.82 8.88
CA GLN A 86 -19.13 -4.51 8.46
C GLN A 86 -19.81 -5.26 9.62
N SER A 87 -19.02 -5.91 10.47
CA SER A 87 -19.54 -6.58 11.67
C SER A 87 -20.24 -5.59 12.61
N CYS A 88 -19.59 -4.45 12.90
CA CYS A 88 -20.18 -3.38 13.71
C CYS A 88 -21.49 -2.85 13.11
N ILE A 89 -21.54 -2.60 11.79
CA ILE A 89 -22.76 -2.14 11.10
C ILE A 89 -23.90 -3.16 11.25
N ARG A 90 -23.62 -4.45 11.05
CA ARG A 90 -24.62 -5.53 11.19
C ARG A 90 -25.13 -5.63 12.62
N MET A 91 -24.30 -5.42 13.64
CA MET A 91 -24.74 -5.41 15.03
C MET A 91 -25.63 -4.20 15.36
N LEU A 92 -25.36 -3.04 14.77
CA LEU A 92 -26.12 -1.80 15.00
C LEU A 92 -27.46 -1.76 14.23
N HIS A 93 -27.61 -2.60 13.20
CA HIS A 93 -28.88 -2.86 12.51
C HIS A 93 -29.63 -4.01 13.18
N PRO A 94 -30.74 -3.78 13.90
CA PRO A 94 -31.56 -4.86 14.43
C PRO A 94 -32.24 -5.55 13.25
N MET A 95 -31.67 -6.65 12.76
CA MET A 95 -32.37 -7.55 11.85
C MET A 95 -33.56 -8.15 12.61
N GLY A 96 -34.76 -7.88 12.11
CA GLY A 96 -36.00 -7.94 12.86
C GLY A 96 -36.25 -9.26 13.60
N ARG A 97 -36.33 -9.20 14.94
CA ARG A 97 -37.17 -10.08 15.74
C ARG A 97 -37.81 -9.30 16.91
N LYS A 98 -39.13 -9.16 16.80
CA LYS A 98 -40.16 -8.84 17.82
C LYS A 98 -39.80 -7.91 19.00
N LYS A 99 -40.37 -6.70 18.93
CA LYS A 99 -40.87 -5.79 19.98
C LYS A 99 -40.63 -6.22 21.45
N LYS A 100 -39.80 -5.45 22.17
CA LYS A 100 -40.08 -5.07 23.57
C LYS A 100 -40.16 -3.54 23.63
N LYS A 101 -41.31 -3.04 24.11
CA LYS A 101 -41.52 -1.64 24.48
C LYS A 101 -40.46 -1.28 25.54
N GLY A 102 -39.67 -0.24 25.30
CA GLY A 102 -38.81 0.35 26.32
C GLY A 102 -37.75 1.26 25.73
N GLY A 103 -37.94 2.57 25.91
CA GLY A 103 -36.90 3.59 25.87
C GLY A 103 -36.32 3.91 24.49
N GLY A 104 -36.82 4.98 23.87
CA GLY A 104 -36.04 5.69 22.86
C GLY A 104 -34.77 6.25 23.51
N LEU A 105 -33.65 5.55 23.32
CA LEU A 105 -32.35 6.20 23.33
C LEU A 105 -32.05 6.56 21.87
N ASP A 106 -31.70 7.81 21.64
CA ASP A 106 -31.24 8.34 20.35
C ASP A 106 -30.24 7.38 19.68
N ARG A 107 -30.77 6.55 18.78
CA ARG A 107 -30.01 5.50 18.08
C ARG A 107 -28.91 6.08 17.17
N ASN A 108 -28.97 7.39 16.93
CA ASN A 108 -28.04 8.17 16.12
C ASN A 108 -26.78 8.63 16.88
N GLN A 109 -26.65 8.39 18.19
CA GLN A 109 -25.52 8.88 19.01
C GLN A 109 -24.75 7.77 19.74
N SER A 110 -24.75 6.53 19.23
CA SER A 110 -23.86 5.51 19.78
C SER A 110 -22.39 5.87 19.49
N PRO A 111 -21.49 5.92 20.50
CA PRO A 111 -20.07 6.14 20.30
C PRO A 111 -19.45 5.17 19.27
N VAL A 112 -19.98 3.96 19.18
CA VAL A 112 -19.55 2.95 18.19
C VAL A 112 -19.91 3.38 16.77
N LEU A 113 -21.10 3.94 16.55
CA LEU A 113 -21.52 4.42 15.22
C LEU A 113 -20.62 5.59 14.76
N HIS A 114 -20.31 6.52 15.65
CA HIS A 114 -19.40 7.63 15.36
C HIS A 114 -18.00 7.13 15.04
N ALA A 115 -17.46 6.20 15.85
CA ALA A 115 -16.15 5.60 15.60
C ALA A 115 -16.10 4.89 14.25
N VAL A 116 -17.09 4.06 13.93
CA VAL A 116 -17.17 3.35 12.65
C VAL A 116 -17.24 4.33 11.47
N ARG A 117 -18.02 5.42 11.56
CA ARG A 117 -18.05 6.48 10.53
C ARG A 117 -16.67 7.12 10.36
N GLY A 118 -16.02 7.50 11.46
CA GLY A 118 -14.66 8.05 11.47
C GLY A 118 -13.65 7.12 10.81
N SER A 119 -13.74 5.81 11.07
CA SER A 119 -12.84 4.83 10.47
C SER A 119 -13.11 4.64 8.98
N VAL A 120 -14.37 4.65 8.54
CA VAL A 120 -14.71 4.63 7.11
C VAL A 120 -14.16 5.88 6.41
N ASP A 121 -14.30 7.05 7.02
CA ASP A 121 -13.76 8.30 6.49
C ASP A 121 -12.22 8.29 6.43
N CYS A 122 -11.56 7.77 7.47
CA CYS A 122 -10.11 7.61 7.52
C CYS A 122 -9.62 6.68 6.41
N LEU A 123 -10.15 5.45 6.32
CA LEU A 123 -9.75 4.51 5.27
C LEU A 123 -10.01 5.07 3.86
N TYR A 124 -11.14 5.76 3.68
CA TYR A 124 -11.49 6.37 2.41
C TYR A 124 -10.45 7.43 2.01
N ARG A 125 -10.14 8.36 2.92
CA ARG A 125 -9.11 9.39 2.69
C ARG A 125 -7.76 8.77 2.38
N VAL A 126 -7.30 7.80 3.18
CA VAL A 126 -6.00 7.17 3.00
C VAL A 126 -5.90 6.46 1.64
N ILE A 127 -6.96 5.78 1.18
CA ILE A 127 -6.95 5.19 -0.17
C ILE A 127 -6.96 6.28 -1.26
N GLN A 128 -7.64 7.41 -1.05
CA GLN A 128 -7.56 8.52 -2.01
C GLN A 128 -6.14 9.06 -2.11
N ASP A 129 -5.45 9.25 -0.98
CA ASP A 129 -4.05 9.70 -0.95
C ASP A 129 -3.14 8.73 -1.73
N ILE A 130 -3.34 7.41 -1.54
CA ILE A 130 -2.65 6.37 -2.32
C ILE A 130 -2.94 6.50 -3.82
N ARG A 131 -4.20 6.75 -4.22
CA ARG A 131 -4.56 6.87 -5.64
C ARG A 131 -3.98 8.11 -6.30
N VAL A 132 -3.88 9.23 -5.58
CA VAL A 132 -3.20 10.43 -6.08
C VAL A 132 -1.74 10.08 -6.38
N TRP A 133 -1.06 9.46 -5.43
CA TRP A 133 0.32 9.00 -5.62
C TRP A 133 0.45 7.99 -6.78
N LEU A 134 -0.49 7.04 -6.92
CA LEU A 134 -0.48 6.09 -8.04
C LEU A 134 -0.64 6.78 -9.38
N ALA A 135 -1.54 7.76 -9.48
CA ALA A 135 -1.75 8.52 -10.70
C ALA A 135 -0.46 9.28 -11.10
N GLU A 136 0.24 9.87 -10.15
CA GLU A 136 1.53 10.53 -10.41
C GLU A 136 2.57 9.53 -10.95
N LYS A 137 2.71 8.36 -10.32
CA LYS A 137 3.68 7.34 -10.77
C LYS A 137 3.31 6.71 -12.12
N ILE A 138 2.03 6.46 -12.37
CA ILE A 138 1.55 5.88 -13.65
C ILE A 138 1.78 6.88 -14.79
N ASN A 139 1.41 8.14 -14.60
CA ASN A 139 1.46 9.17 -15.64
C ASN A 139 2.86 9.77 -15.86
N MET A 140 3.85 9.41 -15.04
CA MET A 140 5.23 9.84 -15.22
C MET A 140 5.77 9.39 -16.61
N PRO A 141 6.39 10.30 -17.39
CA PRO A 141 6.89 9.99 -18.75
C PRO A 141 7.89 8.84 -18.75
N GLU A 142 7.81 7.95 -19.74
CA GLU A 142 8.70 6.78 -19.86
C GLU A 142 10.18 7.17 -19.86
N ASP A 143 10.54 8.23 -20.58
CA ASP A 143 11.92 8.73 -20.65
C ASP A 143 12.45 9.13 -19.26
N GLU A 144 11.61 9.76 -18.43
CA GLU A 144 11.97 10.13 -17.06
C GLU A 144 12.14 8.89 -16.16
N LYS A 145 11.27 7.87 -16.33
CA LYS A 145 11.41 6.58 -15.62
C LYS A 145 12.71 5.89 -16.00
N LEU A 146 13.02 5.90 -17.30
CA LEU A 146 14.19 5.26 -17.89
C LEU A 146 15.48 5.90 -17.40
N GLU A 147 15.58 7.23 -17.51
CA GLU A 147 16.73 7.98 -17.01
C GLU A 147 16.92 7.77 -15.51
N SER A 148 15.84 7.78 -14.73
CA SER A 148 15.96 7.52 -13.30
C SER A 148 16.46 6.11 -12.98
N LEU A 149 16.05 5.08 -13.73
CA LEU A 149 16.48 3.71 -13.50
C LEU A 149 17.93 3.50 -13.91
N LEU A 150 18.31 4.02 -15.08
CA LEU A 150 19.67 3.91 -15.57
C LEU A 150 20.65 4.68 -14.68
N THR A 151 20.28 5.88 -14.22
CA THR A 151 21.13 6.64 -13.28
C THR A 151 21.30 5.90 -11.94
N LEU A 152 20.24 5.26 -11.40
CA LEU A 152 20.37 4.45 -10.19
C LEU A 152 21.32 3.27 -10.38
N VAL A 153 21.21 2.56 -11.49
CA VAL A 153 22.06 1.39 -11.77
C VAL A 153 23.49 1.82 -12.09
N ARG A 154 23.70 2.99 -12.71
CA ARG A 154 25.04 3.51 -13.05
C ARG A 154 25.74 4.25 -11.91
N ARG A 155 25.01 4.71 -10.88
CA ARG A 155 25.58 5.36 -9.70
C ARG A 155 26.40 4.35 -8.89
N GLY A 156 27.68 4.22 -9.24
CA GLY A 156 28.61 3.31 -8.59
C GLY A 156 30.09 3.67 -8.76
N GLU A 157 30.40 4.95 -8.95
CA GLU A 157 31.78 5.45 -9.14
C GLU A 157 32.53 5.72 -7.81
N ASP A 158 32.15 5.07 -6.70
CA ASP A 158 32.98 5.10 -5.48
C ASP A 158 33.90 3.88 -5.46
N HIS A 159 35.19 4.15 -5.56
CA HIS A 159 36.24 3.32 -6.17
C HIS A 159 36.58 1.96 -5.52
N ASP A 160 35.92 1.53 -4.45
CA ASP A 160 36.41 0.41 -3.62
C ASP A 160 35.45 -0.79 -3.48
N SER A 161 34.30 -0.82 -4.16
CA SER A 161 33.42 -2.00 -4.11
C SER A 161 32.76 -2.33 -5.45
N ILE A 162 32.72 -3.62 -5.81
CA ILE A 162 31.88 -4.13 -6.90
C ILE A 162 30.43 -3.92 -6.49
N LEU A 163 29.83 -2.83 -6.95
CA LEU A 163 28.43 -2.53 -6.71
C LEU A 163 27.55 -3.34 -7.68
N PRO A 164 26.28 -3.59 -7.35
CA PRO A 164 25.36 -4.32 -8.24
C PRO A 164 25.29 -3.73 -9.67
N GLY A 165 25.51 -2.42 -9.80
CA GLY A 165 25.57 -1.68 -11.07
C GLY A 165 26.78 -1.99 -11.95
N SER A 166 27.89 -2.47 -11.37
CA SER A 166 29.14 -2.77 -12.09
C SER A 166 28.95 -3.91 -13.10
N VAL A 167 28.03 -4.85 -12.85
CA VAL A 167 27.70 -5.93 -13.80
C VAL A 167 27.12 -5.35 -15.10
N LEU A 168 26.26 -4.33 -15.00
CA LEU A 168 25.69 -3.68 -16.19
C LEU A 168 26.80 -3.06 -17.05
N GLN A 169 27.74 -2.34 -16.41
CA GLN A 169 28.86 -1.71 -17.09
C GLN A 169 29.80 -2.73 -17.74
N ILE A 170 30.06 -3.87 -17.07
CA ILE A 170 30.86 -4.96 -17.63
C ILE A 170 30.19 -5.55 -18.87
N VAL A 171 28.87 -5.76 -18.84
CA VAL A 171 28.12 -6.29 -19.99
C VAL A 171 28.07 -5.26 -21.14
N GLU A 172 27.86 -3.98 -20.84
CA GLU A 172 27.91 -2.89 -21.83
C GLU A 172 29.30 -2.79 -22.48
N ALA A 173 30.38 -2.80 -21.68
CA ALA A 173 31.75 -2.78 -22.17
C ALA A 173 32.08 -4.03 -23.00
N ALA A 174 31.59 -5.20 -22.57
CA ALA A 174 31.74 -6.44 -23.30
C ALA A 174 31.01 -6.41 -24.66
N ALA A 175 29.84 -5.79 -24.76
CA ALA A 175 29.14 -5.61 -26.03
C ALA A 175 29.89 -4.70 -27.02
N CYS A 176 30.61 -3.70 -26.51
CA CYS A 176 31.42 -2.76 -27.31
C CYS A 176 32.77 -3.34 -27.78
N LEU A 177 33.40 -4.17 -26.96
CA LEU A 177 34.69 -4.80 -27.27
C LEU A 177 34.47 -5.98 -28.23
N GLY A 178 34.64 -5.74 -29.54
CA GLY A 178 34.44 -6.70 -30.63
C GLY A 178 35.45 -7.86 -30.70
N GLU A 179 35.88 -8.41 -29.57
CA GLU A 179 36.82 -9.54 -29.47
C GLU A 179 36.14 -10.88 -29.82
N ARG A 180 35.82 -11.05 -31.11
CA ARG A 180 35.16 -12.26 -31.65
C ARG A 180 35.98 -13.54 -31.48
N GLU A 181 37.30 -13.45 -31.54
CA GLU A 181 38.18 -14.63 -31.50
C GLU A 181 38.20 -15.31 -30.13
N LEU A 182 37.99 -14.56 -29.04
CA LEU A 182 38.00 -15.10 -27.67
C LEU A 182 36.61 -15.57 -27.21
N ARG A 183 35.53 -14.98 -27.74
CA ARG A 183 34.16 -15.20 -27.24
C ARG A 183 33.31 -16.07 -28.16
N GLY A 184 33.73 -16.26 -29.41
CA GLY A 184 32.91 -16.97 -30.40
C GLY A 184 31.75 -16.12 -30.91
N GLU A 185 31.30 -16.46 -32.12
CA GLU A 185 30.42 -15.60 -32.93
C GLU A 185 29.03 -15.42 -32.31
N SER A 186 28.46 -16.49 -31.73
CA SER A 186 27.14 -16.48 -31.10
C SER A 186 27.06 -15.60 -29.84
N ILE A 187 28.11 -15.57 -29.02
CA ILE A 187 28.16 -14.73 -27.82
C ILE A 187 28.31 -13.26 -28.22
N CYS A 188 29.15 -12.96 -29.21
CA CYS A 188 29.29 -11.61 -29.74
C CYS A 188 27.98 -11.08 -30.33
N GLU A 189 27.27 -11.87 -31.12
CA GLU A 189 25.98 -11.48 -31.69
C GLU A 189 24.93 -11.23 -30.59
N SER A 190 24.89 -12.10 -29.57
CA SER A 190 23.96 -11.94 -28.44
C SER A 190 24.23 -10.68 -27.63
N LEU A 191 25.52 -10.36 -27.38
CA LEU A 191 25.91 -9.14 -26.66
C LEU A 191 25.66 -7.87 -27.49
N GLN A 192 25.87 -7.91 -28.80
CA GLN A 192 25.58 -6.77 -29.70
C GLN A 192 24.09 -6.44 -29.77
N ASN A 193 23.23 -7.46 -29.66
CA ASN A 193 21.77 -7.28 -29.63
C ASN A 193 21.23 -6.91 -28.24
N TRP A 194 22.07 -6.95 -27.21
CA TRP A 194 21.66 -6.61 -25.84
C TRP A 194 21.69 -5.10 -25.61
N SER A 195 20.69 -4.59 -24.90
CA SER A 195 20.57 -3.16 -24.57
C SER A 195 20.08 -2.99 -23.14
N SER A 196 20.84 -2.23 -22.35
CA SER A 196 20.46 -1.85 -20.98
C SER A 196 19.17 -1.05 -20.95
N ALA A 197 18.95 -0.18 -21.94
CA ALA A 197 17.72 0.58 -22.10
C ALA A 197 16.51 -0.31 -22.37
N GLU A 198 16.66 -1.35 -23.19
CA GLU A 198 15.57 -2.32 -23.45
C GLU A 198 15.19 -3.10 -22.19
N VAL A 199 16.19 -3.55 -21.42
CA VAL A 199 15.95 -4.23 -20.14
C VAL A 199 15.26 -3.30 -19.14
N ALA A 200 15.73 -2.06 -19.03
CA ALA A 200 15.13 -1.04 -18.18
C ALA A 200 13.67 -0.75 -18.57
N ARG A 201 13.37 -0.62 -19.87
CA ARG A 201 12.00 -0.45 -20.38
C ARG A 201 11.10 -1.63 -20.02
N LYS A 202 11.59 -2.87 -20.11
CA LYS A 202 10.84 -4.07 -19.66
C LYS A 202 10.54 -4.03 -18.16
N ILE A 203 11.48 -3.60 -17.33
CA ILE A 203 11.28 -3.42 -15.88
C ILE A 203 10.20 -2.37 -15.63
N ILE A 204 10.31 -1.20 -16.26
CA ILE A 204 9.34 -0.09 -16.13
C ILE A 204 7.94 -0.54 -16.54
N ASN A 205 7.82 -1.26 -17.64
CA ASN A 205 6.53 -1.78 -18.11
C ASN A 205 5.92 -2.77 -17.10
N SER A 206 6.72 -3.67 -16.54
CA SER A 206 6.27 -4.58 -15.48
C SER A 206 5.77 -3.82 -14.23
N GLN A 207 6.52 -2.79 -13.81
CA GLN A 207 6.15 -1.93 -12.69
C GLN A 207 4.85 -1.17 -12.95
N ASN A 208 4.67 -0.62 -14.15
CA ASN A 208 3.44 0.08 -14.54
C ASN A 208 2.22 -0.86 -14.50
N LEU A 209 2.35 -2.11 -14.96
CA LEU A 209 1.27 -3.10 -14.88
C LEU A 209 0.86 -3.38 -13.43
N GLN A 210 1.84 -3.48 -12.52
CA GLN A 210 1.58 -3.69 -11.10
C GLN A 210 0.93 -2.46 -10.44
N LEU A 211 1.34 -1.24 -10.81
CA LEU A 211 0.70 0.00 -10.36
C LEU A 211 -0.77 0.08 -10.82
N LEU A 212 -1.05 -0.28 -12.08
CA LEU A 212 -2.41 -0.29 -12.63
C LEU A 212 -3.31 -1.30 -11.92
N GLU A 213 -2.80 -2.52 -11.66
CA GLU A 213 -3.57 -3.51 -10.91
C GLU A 213 -3.82 -3.06 -9.46
N PHE A 214 -2.84 -2.40 -8.85
CA PHE A 214 -3.03 -1.85 -7.50
C PHE A 214 -4.03 -0.69 -7.48
N ASP A 215 -4.03 0.21 -8.47
CA ASP A 215 -5.07 1.25 -8.60
C ASP A 215 -6.47 0.63 -8.72
N ARG A 216 -6.59 -0.48 -9.48
CA ARG A 216 -7.84 -1.24 -9.59
C ARG A 216 -8.32 -1.74 -8.22
N ILE A 217 -7.42 -2.32 -7.41
CA ILE A 217 -7.72 -2.78 -6.05
C ILE A 217 -8.17 -1.61 -5.16
N CYS A 218 -7.45 -0.49 -5.20
CA CYS A 218 -7.80 0.73 -4.47
C CYS A 218 -9.19 1.25 -4.87
N ASN A 219 -9.51 1.25 -6.17
CA ASN A 219 -10.80 1.71 -6.68
C ASN A 219 -11.97 0.82 -6.21
N VAL A 220 -11.78 -0.51 -6.19
CA VAL A 220 -12.77 -1.44 -5.62
C VAL A 220 -13.01 -1.14 -4.14
N LYS A 221 -11.94 -0.89 -3.36
CA LYS A 221 -12.06 -0.55 -1.93
C LYS A 221 -12.73 0.80 -1.70
N LEU A 222 -12.45 1.83 -2.51
CA LEU A 222 -13.14 3.12 -2.44
C LEU A 222 -14.62 2.99 -2.73
N THR A 223 -14.99 2.24 -3.78
CA THR A 223 -16.39 2.00 -4.13
C THR A 223 -17.13 1.34 -2.97
N PHE A 224 -16.51 0.33 -2.37
CA PHE A 224 -17.05 -0.35 -1.20
C PHE A 224 -17.20 0.60 0.02
N LEU A 225 -16.17 1.37 0.37
CA LEU A 225 -16.21 2.32 1.49
C LEU A 225 -17.23 3.44 1.24
N GLY A 226 -17.36 3.92 0.00
CA GLY A 226 -18.36 4.90 -0.40
C GLY A 226 -19.79 4.37 -0.19
N ALA A 227 -20.06 3.11 -0.57
CA ALA A 227 -21.34 2.47 -0.28
C ALA A 227 -21.60 2.37 1.23
N LEU A 228 -20.56 2.12 2.04
CA LEU A 228 -20.70 2.13 3.50
C LEU A 228 -20.99 3.53 4.06
N LYS A 229 -20.40 4.60 3.53
CA LYS A 229 -20.73 5.98 3.97
C LYS A 229 -22.22 6.29 3.85
N HIS A 230 -22.87 5.78 2.80
CA HIS A 230 -24.31 5.94 2.59
C HIS A 230 -25.19 5.00 3.44
N SER A 231 -24.59 4.04 4.15
CA SER A 231 -25.31 3.06 4.98
C SER A 231 -25.54 3.51 6.43
N PHE A 232 -25.05 4.70 6.79
CA PHE A 232 -25.21 5.28 8.12
C PHE A 232 -26.12 6.48 8.16
#